data_AF-B5UAG2-F1
#
_entry.id   AF-B5UAG2-F1
#
_cell.length_a   1.000
_cell.length_b   1.000
_cell.length_c   1.000
_cell.angle_alpha   90.00
_cell.angle_beta   90.00
_cell.angle_gamma   90.00
#
_symmetry.space_group_name_H-M   'P 1'
#
loop_
_entity.id
_entity.type
_entity.pdbx_description
1 polymer ?
#
loop_
_entity_poly.entity_id
_entity_poly.type
_entity_poly.pdbx_seq_one_letter_code
_entity_poly.pdbx_strand_id
1 'polypeptide(L)' 'LNYLRPDIKRGNISEDEEDLIIKLHKLLGNRWSLIARRLPGR' A
#
# COMPACT_ATOMS: atom_id res chain seq x y z
N LEU A 1 9.37 10.42 24.40
CA LEU A 1 8.21 9.77 23.74
C LEU A 1 7.90 10.55 22.46
N ASN A 2 8.36 10.09 21.28
CA ASN A 2 8.12 10.78 20.01
C ASN A 2 8.12 9.75 18.87
N TYR A 3 6.95 9.30 18.39
CA TYR A 3 6.87 8.48 17.16
C TYR A 3 5.61 8.68 16.31
N LEU A 4 4.92 9.81 16.40
CA LEU A 4 3.93 10.16 15.39
C LEU A 4 4.09 11.63 15.04
N ARG A 5 5.02 11.92 14.13
CA ARG A 5 5.02 13.20 13.41
C ARG A 5 3.68 13.29 12.66
N PRO A 6 2.80 14.25 13.00
CA PRO A 6 1.51 14.41 12.32
C PRO A 6 1.66 14.87 10.85
N ASP A 7 2.88 15.18 10.43
CA ASP A 7 3.22 15.59 9.06
C ASP A 7 3.60 14.41 8.14
N ILE A 8 3.53 13.15 8.62
CA ILE A 8 3.55 12.00 7.72
C ILE A 8 2.22 12.03 6.98
N LYS A 9 2.19 12.76 5.86
CA LYS A 9 1.20 12.58 4.82
C LYS A 9 1.21 11.09 4.50
N ARG A 10 0.24 10.36 5.05
CA ARG A 10 -0.19 9.07 4.52
C ARG A 10 -0.60 9.45 3.10
N GLY A 11 0.35 9.36 2.16
CA GLY A 11 0.09 9.70 0.77
C GLY A 11 -1.19 8.99 0.42
N ASN A 12 -2.21 9.75 0.02
CA ASN A 12 -3.53 9.20 -0.27
C ASN A 12 -3.30 7.99 -1.16
N ILE A 13 -3.47 6.78 -0.62
CA ILE A 13 -3.51 5.58 -1.44
C ILE A 13 -4.69 5.86 -2.35
N SER A 14 -4.43 5.97 -3.65
CA SER A 14 -5.50 6.29 -4.59
C SER A 14 -6.49 5.12 -4.60
N GLU A 15 -7.76 5.37 -4.87
CA GLU A 15 -8.77 4.29 -4.91
C GLU A 15 -8.35 3.16 -5.88
N ASP A 16 -7.65 3.52 -6.96
CA ASP A 16 -7.03 2.58 -7.90
C ASP A 16 -5.95 1.68 -7.26
N GLU A 17 -5.13 2.22 -6.36
CA GLU A 17 -4.12 1.46 -5.63
C GLU A 17 -4.78 0.51 -4.63
N GLU A 18 -5.86 0.93 -3.96
CA GLU A 18 -6.61 0.04 -3.06
C GLU A 18 -7.24 -1.14 -3.82
N ASP A 19 -7.89 -0.88 -4.96
CA ASP A 19 -8.46 -1.94 -5.79
C ASP A 19 -7.37 -2.90 -6.32
N LEU A 20 -6.22 -2.36 -6.71
CA LEU A 20 -5.07 -3.15 -7.15
C LEU A 20 -4.51 -4.01 -6.01
N ILE A 21 -4.40 -3.48 -4.79
CA ILE A 21 -3.98 -4.23 -3.60
C ILE A 21 -4.96 -5.38 -3.34
N ILE A 22 -6.27 -5.13 -3.39
CA ILE A 22 -7.30 -6.15 -3.15
C ILE A 22 -7.23 -7.24 -4.23
N LYS A 23 -7.11 -6.86 -5.52
CA LYS A 23 -6.93 -7.81 -6.63
C LYS A 23 -5.67 -8.65 -6.48
N LEU A 24 -4.55 -8.01 -6.16
CA LEU A 24 -3.26 -8.69 -5.98
C LEU A 24 -3.25 -9.58 -4.74
N HIS A 25 -3.89 -9.18 -3.65
CA HIS A 25 -4.04 -10.00 -2.44
C HIS A 25 -4.91 -11.23 -2.70
N LYS A 26 -6.01 -11.08 -3.46
CA LYS A 26 -6.82 -12.23 -3.92
C LYS A 26 -6.01 -13.20 -4.78
N LEU A 27 -5.10 -12.71 -5.62
CA LEU A 27 -4.27 -13.52 -6.51
C LEU A 27 -3.05 -14.16 -5.83
N LEU A 28 -2.40 -13.44 -4.92
CA LEU A 28 -1.08 -13.78 -4.36
C LEU A 28 -1.13 -14.16 -2.87
N GLY A 29 -2.25 -13.91 -2.19
CA GLY A 29 -2.41 -14.07 -0.74
C GLY A 29 -1.57 -13.06 0.05
N ASN A 30 -1.09 -13.48 1.23
CA ASN A 30 -0.32 -12.64 2.17
C ASN A 30 1.13 -12.31 1.71
N ARG A 31 1.38 -12.25 0.40
CA ARG A 31 2.70 -11.94 -0.18
C ARG A 31 2.90 -10.43 -0.34
N TRP A 32 2.80 -9.69 0.75
CA TRP A 32 2.87 -8.22 0.77
C TRP A 32 4.11 -7.64 0.08
N SER A 33 5.27 -8.27 0.21
CA SER A 33 6.49 -7.84 -0.47
C SER A 33 6.36 -7.86 -2.00
N LEU A 34 5.63 -8.83 -2.55
CA LEU A 34 5.40 -8.95 -3.99
C LEU A 34 4.33 -7.97 -4.48
N ILE A 35 3.29 -7.76 -3.66
CA ILE A 35 2.21 -6.80 -3.92
C ILE A 35 2.79 -5.38 -3.96
N ALA A 36 3.58 -5.01 -2.94
CA ALA A 36 4.22 -3.70 -2.86
C ALA A 36 5.14 -3.42 -4.05
N ARG A 37 5.85 -4.43 -4.58
CA ARG A 37 6.71 -4.29 -5.78
C ARG A 37 5.92 -4.04 -7.06
N ARG A 38 4.61 -4.31 -7.08
CA ARG A 38 3.73 -4.12 -8.23
C ARG A 38 2.89 -2.85 -8.16
N LEU A 39 2.92 -2.11 -7.05
CA LEU A 39 2.22 -0.84 -6.94
C LEU A 39 3.03 0.25 -7.66
N PRO A 40 2.48 0.89 -8.71
CA PRO A 40 3.17 1.96 -9.41
C PRO A 40 3.21 3.21 -8.52
N GLY A 41 4.40 3.59 -8.04
CA GLY A 41 4.57 4.73 -7.12
C GLY A 41 5.48 4.49 -5.92
N ARG A 42 6.12 3.32 -5.83
CA ARG A 42 7.20 3.01 -4.88
C ARG A 42 8.36 2.27 -5.55
#